data_AF-A0A381YBA8-F1
#
_entry.id   AF-A0A381YBA8-F1
#
_cell.length_a   1.000
_cell.length_b   1.000
_cell.length_c   1.000
_cell.angle_alpha   90.00
_cell.angle_beta   90.00
_cell.angle_gamma   90.00
#
_symmetry.space_group_name_H-M   'P 1'
#
loop_
_entity.id
_entity.type
_entity.pdbx_description
1 polymer ?
#
loop_
_entity_poly.entity_id
_entity_poly.type
_entity_poly.pdbx_seq_one_letter_code
_entity_poly.pdbx_strand_id
1 'polypeptide(L)'
;MTLQKQTVNIALDQGCTFEKVIYAQNSVSQNVTISTGTCAAKMRQSYYSSNNVTTITTAVAGSNVTISLTATQTAALSPGNYVYDVEYTQSGGTIVERLAEGIITISAEATK
;
A
#
# COMPACT_ATOMS: atom_id res chain seq x y z
N MET A 1 17.76 9.36 2.73
CA MET A 1 16.87 9.74 1.59
C MET A 1 15.65 10.43 2.17
N THR A 2 14.94 11.28 1.43
CA THR A 2 13.64 11.79 1.87
C THR A 2 12.63 11.55 0.78
N LEU A 3 11.52 10.87 1.12
CA LEU A 3 10.45 10.56 0.19
C LEU A 3 9.39 11.67 0.19
N GLN A 4 8.82 11.90 -0.99
CA GLN A 4 7.56 12.62 -1.15
C GLN A 4 6.41 11.63 -0.95
N LYS A 5 5.57 11.90 0.03
CA LYS A 5 4.30 11.19 0.22
C LYS A 5 3.37 11.44 -0.97
N GLN A 6 2.81 10.37 -1.52
CA GLN A 6 1.82 10.41 -2.59
C GLN A 6 0.42 10.05 -2.08
N THR A 7 -0.62 10.69 -2.62
CA THR A 7 -2.01 10.26 -2.43
C THR A 7 -2.43 9.42 -3.62
N VAL A 8 -2.69 8.13 -3.40
CA VAL A 8 -3.00 7.15 -4.44
C VAL A 8 -4.26 6.40 -4.03
N ASN A 9 -5.38 6.68 -4.69
CA ASN A 9 -6.61 5.90 -4.48
C ASN A 9 -6.56 4.61 -5.30
N ILE A 10 -7.13 3.54 -4.75
CA ILE A 10 -7.09 2.18 -5.31
C ILE A 10 -8.52 1.67 -5.49
N ALA A 11 -8.83 1.17 -6.68
CA ALA A 11 -9.97 0.27 -6.88
C ALA A 11 -9.48 -1.17 -6.72
N LEU A 12 -10.20 -1.97 -5.95
CA LEU A 12 -9.89 -3.36 -5.67
C LEU A 12 -11.16 -4.19 -5.87
N ASP A 13 -11.05 -5.30 -6.60
CA ASP A 13 -12.16 -6.23 -6.82
C ASP A 13 -12.00 -7.46 -5.93
N GLN A 14 -13.07 -7.88 -5.26
CA GLN A 14 -13.08 -9.14 -4.50
C GLN A 14 -12.78 -10.34 -5.41
N GLY A 15 -12.18 -11.38 -4.83
CA GLY A 15 -11.88 -12.62 -5.55
C GLY A 15 -10.76 -12.53 -6.57
N CYS A 16 -10.18 -11.33 -6.79
CA CYS A 16 -9.14 -11.10 -7.78
C CYS A 16 -7.78 -10.88 -7.11
N THR A 17 -6.70 -11.36 -7.73
CA THR A 17 -5.35 -10.96 -7.33
C THR A 17 -5.15 -9.49 -7.68
N PHE A 18 -4.76 -8.70 -6.68
CA PHE A 18 -4.47 -7.29 -6.83
C PHE A 18 -2.96 -7.08 -6.85
N GLU A 19 -2.49 -6.26 -7.80
CA GLU A 19 -1.12 -5.77 -7.84
C GLU A 19 -1.11 -4.31 -8.31
N LYS A 20 -0.30 -3.47 -7.66
CA LYS A 20 -0.04 -2.09 -8.09
C LYS A 20 1.38 -1.69 -7.77
N VAL A 21 2.05 -1.04 -8.72
CA VAL A 21 3.35 -0.42 -8.47
C VAL A 21 3.14 1.05 -8.09
N ILE A 22 3.76 1.46 -6.99
CA ILE A 22 3.89 2.86 -6.59
C ILE A 22 5.39 3.19 -6.60
N TYR A 23 5.76 4.27 -7.29
CA TYR A 23 7.16 4.68 -7.38
C TYR A 23 7.56 5.44 -6.11
N ALA A 24 8.71 5.10 -5.53
CA ALA A 24 9.35 5.95 -4.53
C ALA A 24 9.85 7.23 -5.22
N GLN A 25 9.41 8.39 -4.76
CA GLN A 25 9.74 9.69 -5.33
C GLN A 25 10.35 10.62 -4.28
N ASN A 26 11.24 11.52 -4.69
CA ASN A 26 11.74 12.62 -3.85
C ASN A 26 10.80 13.83 -3.90
N SER A 27 11.13 14.89 -3.15
CA SER A 27 10.34 16.14 -3.06
C SER A 27 10.13 16.91 -4.37
N VAL A 28 10.85 16.55 -5.44
CA VAL A 28 10.69 17.13 -6.78
C VAL A 28 10.08 16.11 -7.76
N SER A 29 9.40 15.08 -7.24
CA SER A 29 8.69 14.04 -7.98
C SER A 29 9.55 13.22 -8.94
N GLN A 30 10.86 13.13 -8.68
CA GLN A 30 11.75 12.23 -9.39
C GLN A 30 11.80 10.87 -8.69
N ASN A 31 11.76 9.80 -9.47
CA ASN A 31 11.90 8.44 -8.95
C ASN A 31 13.27 8.26 -8.30
N VAL A 32 13.28 7.70 -7.09
CA VAL A 32 14.49 7.42 -6.32
C VAL A 32 14.57 5.94 -5.98
N THR A 33 15.77 5.38 -6.09
CA THR A 33 16.02 3.98 -5.80
C THR A 33 16.05 3.73 -4.29
N ILE A 34 15.25 2.79 -3.82
CA ILE A 34 15.38 2.20 -2.49
C ILE A 34 16.35 1.01 -2.61
N SER A 35 17.60 1.22 -2.23
CA SER A 35 18.64 0.17 -2.24
C SER A 35 18.67 -0.67 -0.97
N THR A 36 18.14 -0.12 0.14
CA THR A 36 18.16 -0.71 1.48
C THR A 36 16.95 -0.22 2.28
N GLY A 37 16.53 -0.98 3.29
CA GLY A 37 15.32 -0.68 4.07
C GLY A 37 14.14 -1.53 3.64
N THR A 38 12.96 -1.29 4.20
CA THR A 38 11.78 -2.11 3.96
C THR A 38 10.53 -1.26 3.81
N CYS A 39 9.61 -1.71 2.97
CA CYS A 39 8.26 -1.18 2.93
C CYS A 39 7.30 -2.08 3.73
N ALA A 40 6.27 -1.50 4.30
CA ALA A 40 5.16 -2.19 4.93
C ALA A 40 3.86 -1.46 4.62
N ALA A 41 2.76 -2.20 4.43
CA ALA A 41 1.49 -1.62 4.07
C ALA A 41 0.34 -2.30 4.81
N LYS A 42 -0.63 -1.50 5.27
CA LYS A 42 -1.79 -1.98 6.04
C LYS A 42 -3.05 -1.30 5.55
N MET A 43 -4.13 -2.07 5.47
CA MET A 43 -5.48 -1.55 5.24
C MET A 43 -6.23 -1.48 6.57
N ARG A 44 -6.97 -0.40 6.79
CA ARG A 44 -7.80 -0.18 7.98
C ARG A 44 -9.17 0.38 7.62
N GLN A 45 -10.13 0.22 8.53
CA GLN A 45 -11.49 0.75 8.35
C GLN A 45 -11.52 2.29 8.26
N SER A 46 -10.66 2.96 9.02
CA SER A 46 -10.50 4.41 9.05
C SER A 46 -9.15 4.78 9.69
N TYR A 47 -8.76 6.06 9.61
CA TYR A 47 -7.53 6.57 10.23
C TYR A 47 -7.51 6.46 11.76
N TYR A 48 -8.68 6.31 12.39
CA TYR A 48 -8.83 6.20 13.84
C TYR A 48 -8.91 4.75 14.33
N SER A 49 -9.01 3.78 13.41
CA SER A 49 -8.97 2.36 13.75
C SER A 49 -7.54 1.95 14.07
N SER A 50 -7.34 1.29 15.22
CA SER A 50 -6.09 0.58 15.55
C SER A 50 -6.05 -0.82 14.94
N ASN A 51 -7.22 -1.40 14.64
CA ASN A 51 -7.33 -2.72 14.05
C ASN A 51 -7.03 -2.69 12.55
N ASN A 52 -6.19 -3.61 12.12
CA ASN A 52 -5.93 -3.88 10.72
C ASN A 52 -7.10 -4.70 10.14
N VAL A 53 -7.57 -4.30 8.96
CA VAL A 53 -8.48 -5.11 8.15
C VAL A 53 -7.69 -6.19 7.42
N THR A 54 -6.56 -5.81 6.80
CA THR A 54 -5.59 -6.74 6.24
C THR A 54 -4.20 -6.12 6.16
N THR A 55 -3.17 -6.96 6.12
CA THR A 55 -1.81 -6.55 5.79
C THR A 55 -1.61 -6.72 4.28
N ILE A 56 -1.13 -5.68 3.61
CA ILE A 56 -0.87 -5.67 2.18
C ILE A 56 0.59 -6.09 1.97
N THR A 57 0.82 -7.07 1.09
CA THR A 57 2.18 -7.50 0.76
C THR A 57 2.91 -6.39 0.02
N THR A 58 4.18 -6.15 0.34
CA THR A 58 5.01 -5.20 -0.39
C THR A 58 6.29 -5.84 -0.90
N ALA A 59 6.75 -5.43 -2.08
CA ALA A 59 8.02 -5.83 -2.65
C ALA A 59 8.71 -4.60 -3.25
N VAL A 60 10.00 -4.45 -2.97
CA VAL A 60 10.80 -3.30 -3.41
C VAL A 60 11.81 -3.76 -4.46
N ALA A 61 11.82 -3.09 -5.61
CA ALA A 61 12.79 -3.31 -6.68
C ALA A 61 13.19 -1.96 -7.31
N GLY A 62 14.38 -1.45 -6.97
CA GLY A 62 14.81 -0.14 -7.43
C GLY A 62 13.92 0.97 -6.85
N SER A 63 13.30 1.76 -7.71
CA SER A 63 12.28 2.75 -7.31
C SER A 63 10.87 2.18 -7.19
N ASN A 64 10.65 0.93 -7.59
CA ASN A 64 9.31 0.34 -7.66
C ASN A 64 8.97 -0.29 -6.32
N VAL A 65 7.86 0.13 -5.73
CA VAL A 65 7.26 -0.52 -4.57
C VAL A 65 5.94 -1.15 -5.03
N THR A 66 5.99 -2.46 -5.28
CA THR A 66 4.81 -3.25 -5.63
C THR A 66 4.04 -3.57 -4.37
N ILE A 67 2.75 -3.24 -4.35
CA ILE A 67 1.80 -3.67 -3.33
C ILE A 67 0.87 -4.72 -3.92
N SER A 68 0.58 -5.79 -3.18
CA SER A 68 -0.27 -6.87 -3.67
C SER A 68 -1.11 -7.55 -2.59
N LEU A 69 -2.22 -8.13 -3.04
CA LEU A 69 -3.09 -9.01 -2.27
C LEU A 69 -3.47 -10.20 -3.16
N THR A 70 -3.48 -11.40 -2.59
CA THR A 70 -3.93 -12.60 -3.30
C THR A 70 -5.45 -12.59 -3.49
N ALA A 71 -5.95 -13.32 -4.49
CA ALA A 71 -7.38 -13.55 -4.69
C ALA A 71 -8.10 -14.04 -3.42
N THR A 72 -7.47 -14.91 -2.62
CA THR A 72 -8.04 -15.39 -1.36
C THR A 72 -8.16 -14.26 -0.32
N GLN A 73 -7.16 -13.39 -0.23
CA GLN A 73 -7.21 -12.25 0.68
C GLN A 73 -8.28 -11.25 0.27
N THR A 74 -8.39 -10.93 -1.03
CA THR A 74 -9.38 -9.97 -1.53
C THR A 74 -10.81 -10.53 -1.42
N ALA A 75 -11.02 -11.83 -1.67
CA ALA A 75 -12.31 -12.49 -1.43
C ALA A 75 -12.77 -12.40 0.04
N ALA A 76 -11.85 -12.40 1.01
CA ALA A 76 -12.18 -12.34 2.43
C ALA A 76 -12.54 -10.92 2.93
N LEU A 77 -12.26 -9.87 2.15
CA LEU A 77 -12.60 -8.49 2.51
C LEU A 77 -14.10 -8.25 2.35
N SER A 78 -14.65 -7.22 3.00
CA SER A 78 -16.02 -6.76 2.75
C SER A 78 -16.01 -5.61 1.74
N PRO A 79 -17.01 -5.48 0.84
CA PRO A 79 -17.10 -4.34 -0.06
C PRO A 79 -17.28 -3.03 0.72
N GLY A 80 -16.67 -1.94 0.24
CA GLY A 80 -16.71 -0.65 0.92
C GLY A 80 -15.44 0.17 0.76
N ASN A 81 -15.35 1.26 1.51
CA ASN A 81 -14.19 2.15 1.50
C ASN A 81 -13.34 1.95 2.74
N TYR A 82 -12.04 1.83 2.51
CA TYR A 82 -11.00 1.63 3.52
C TYR A 82 -9.88 2.63 3.32
N VAL A 83 -9.05 2.83 4.34
CA VAL A 83 -7.83 3.63 4.23
C VAL A 83 -6.62 2.72 4.25
N TYR A 84 -5.54 3.15 3.61
CA TYR A 84 -4.27 2.45 3.66
C TYR A 84 -3.11 3.43 3.63
N ASP A 85 -1.96 2.94 4.07
CA ASP A 85 -0.67 3.56 3.84
C ASP A 85 0.39 2.53 3.45
N VAL A 86 1.46 3.04 2.84
CA VAL A 86 2.71 2.35 2.59
C VAL A 86 3.80 3.15 3.32
N GLU A 87 4.36 2.55 4.35
CA GLU A 87 5.46 3.11 5.13
C GLU A 87 6.78 2.54 4.63
N TYR A 88 7.77 3.40 4.48
CA TYR A 88 9.15 3.05 4.20
C TYR A 88 9.98 3.28 5.46
N THR A 89 10.56 2.22 5.99
CA THR A 89 11.54 2.27 7.06
C THR A 89 12.93 2.29 6.44
N GLN A 90 13.68 3.37 6.64
CA GLN A 90 15.03 3.49 6.11
C GLN A 90 15.98 2.46 6.73
N SER A 91 17.09 2.22 6.04
CA SER A 91 18.23 1.51 6.63
C SER A 91 18.62 2.13 7.98
N GLY A 92 18.69 1.31 9.03
CA GLY A 92 18.91 1.76 10.41
C GLY A 92 17.65 1.74 11.28
N GLY A 93 16.46 1.59 10.70
CA GLY A 93 15.23 1.26 11.44
C GLY A 93 14.59 2.41 12.23
N THR A 94 15.23 3.58 12.31
CA THR A 94 14.76 4.71 13.14
C THR A 94 13.89 5.69 12.35
N ILE A 95 14.20 5.90 11.07
CA ILE A 95 13.48 6.85 10.22
C ILE A 95 12.40 6.09 9.46
N VAL A 96 11.14 6.46 9.70
CA VAL A 96 9.98 5.94 8.99
C VAL A 96 9.33 7.10 8.23
N GLU A 97 9.14 6.92 6.93
CA GLU A 97 8.50 7.87 6.05
C GLU A 97 7.29 7.24 5.38
N ARG A 98 6.31 8.06 5.00
CA ARG A 98 5.16 7.57 4.24
C ARG A 98 5.41 7.74 2.75
N LEU A 99 5.47 6.63 2.03
CA LEU A 99 5.63 6.61 0.57
C LEU A 99 4.30 6.92 -0.12
N ALA A 100 3.22 6.30 0.34
CA ALA A 100 1.87 6.55 -0.18
C ALA A 100 0.78 6.38 0.89
N GLU A 101 -0.35 7.02 0.67
CA GLU A 101 -1.61 6.80 1.38
C GLU A 101 -2.80 6.98 0.44
N GLY A 102 -3.97 6.51 0.85
CA GLY A 102 -5.20 6.83 0.14
C GLY A 102 -6.39 6.01 0.59
N ILE A 103 -7.41 6.03 -0.24
CA ILE A 103 -8.62 5.24 -0.07
C ILE A 103 -8.54 3.99 -0.97
N ILE A 104 -8.88 2.84 -0.41
CA ILE A 104 -9.15 1.62 -1.17
C ILE A 104 -10.67 1.45 -1.24
N THR A 105 -11.21 1.45 -2.45
CA THR A 105 -12.61 1.15 -2.74
C THR A 105 -12.72 -0.28 -3.22
N ILE A 106 -13.40 -1.12 -2.45
CA ILE A 106 -13.58 -2.54 -2.72
C ILE A 106 -14.93 -2.77 -3.40
N SER A 107 -14.91 -3.32 -4.61
CA SER A 107 -16.10 -3.77 -5.34
C SER A 107 -16.45 -5.21 -4.97
N ALA A 108 -17.74 -5.55 -5.00
CA ALA A 108 -18.21 -6.90 -4.69
C ALA A 108 -18.03 -7.85 -5.88
N GLU A 109 -17.66 -9.11 -5.62
CA GLU A 109 -17.74 -10.15 -6.64
C GLU A 109 -19.18 -10.65 -6.79
N ALA A 110 -19.68 -10.75 -8.02
CA ALA A 110 -21.09 -11.10 -8.27
C ALA A 110 -21.43 -12.56 -7.92
N THR A 111 -20.43 -13.42 -7.79
CA THR A 111 -20.57 -14.87 -7.65
C THR A 111 -20.10 -15.39 -6.28
N LYS A 112 -20.06 -14.52 -5.27
CA LYS A 112 -19.68 -14.89 -3.91
C LYS A 112 -20.66 -15.87 -3.25
#